data_AF-A0A4R5LRQ8-F1
#
_entry.id   AF-A0A4R5LRQ8-F1
#
_cell.length_a   1.000
_cell.length_b   1.000
_cell.length_c   1.000
_cell.angle_alpha   90.00
_cell.angle_beta   90.00
_cell.angle_gamma   90.00
#
_symmetry.space_group_name_H-M   'P 1'
#
loop_
_entity.id
_entity.type
_entity.pdbx_description
1 polymer ?
#
loop_
_entity_poly.entity_id
_entity_poly.type
_entity_poly.pdbx_seq_one_letter_code
_entity_poly.pdbx_strand_id
1 'polypeptide(L)'
;MKRFDLTFKGDILPDHEPGQVRDGFAELFRIRDPLVLDELFSGDSFVLRSNLDRKAAADYFRRITDIGGVAQLVPSDQPAANSDAPAAEVFTRITAPDPAVFQAPRRGEIVSVPPSREQPPEPPAPPPQADPEPVPADSDETEGPSKEEILARLRSLRSDAEASLASRLEQLQQMQDEIKSENSETLEHIKAQREEILLASQDEFSRLQALESESRKQLEESVAGIDEAELEQQRQLKLQIKHADDESRARIAESESNAEQLRLDREKCEREAEESIAQLEARIVAIREQAERDVAEFDQLLADSEQTREREAEQLQAQLESLQDNYDKAIASLQAKRQEHEHQLESELEEVRKLREQTEQDREDKLTELWEHEERVQHEAQEQLMHLEETRKSQRQALEARLARLKLEEEKLSSQP
;
A
#
# COMPACT_ATOMS: atom_id res chain seq x y z
N MET A 1 -7.61 19.24 31.42
CA MET A 1 -6.39 18.41 31.63
C MET A 1 -5.32 18.87 30.63
N LYS A 2 -4.06 18.38 30.69
CA LYS A 2 -3.09 18.65 29.61
C LYS A 2 -3.45 17.83 28.37
N ARG A 3 -3.52 18.50 27.21
CA ARG A 3 -3.69 17.92 25.87
C ARG A 3 -2.31 17.69 25.24
N PHE A 4 -2.23 16.72 24.33
CA PHE A 4 -1.00 16.36 23.62
C PHE A 4 -1.27 16.22 22.12
N ASP A 5 -0.32 16.64 21.31
CA ASP A 5 -0.30 16.43 19.87
C ASP A 5 0.72 15.34 19.55
N LEU A 6 0.34 14.43 18.65
CA LEU A 6 1.15 13.29 18.24
C LEU A 6 1.82 13.59 16.90
N THR A 7 3.15 13.70 16.90
CA THR A 7 3.95 14.03 15.72
C THR A 7 4.83 12.87 15.26
N PHE A 8 5.15 12.85 13.97
CA PHE A 8 5.96 11.83 13.31
C PHE A 8 6.84 12.47 12.23
N LYS A 9 7.94 11.81 11.88
CA LYS A 9 8.99 12.35 10.98
C LYS A 9 9.45 11.39 9.87
N GLY A 10 8.76 10.27 9.66
CA GLY A 10 9.26 9.19 8.80
C GLY A 10 10.35 8.31 9.43
N ASP A 11 10.81 8.63 10.64
CA ASP A 11 11.82 7.86 11.40
C ASP A 11 11.33 6.43 11.73
N ILE A 12 12.13 5.43 11.36
CA ILE A 12 11.85 3.99 11.54
C ILE A 12 12.88 3.37 12.49
N LEU A 13 12.43 2.45 13.36
CA LEU A 13 13.28 1.68 14.27
C LEU A 13 14.16 0.68 13.50
N PRO A 14 15.46 0.55 13.84
CA PRO A 14 16.44 -0.18 13.03
C PRO A 14 16.18 -1.69 12.91
N ASP A 15 15.35 -2.25 13.79
CA ASP A 15 14.98 -3.67 13.80
C ASP A 15 13.74 -3.99 12.92
N HIS A 16 13.16 -3.02 12.22
CA HIS A 16 11.89 -3.17 11.47
C HIS A 16 12.06 -2.90 9.96
N GLU A 17 11.39 -3.69 9.12
CA GLU A 17 11.45 -3.55 7.66
C GLU A 17 10.56 -2.38 7.17
N PRO A 18 11.08 -1.43 6.37
CA PRO A 18 10.36 -0.21 6.03
C PRO A 18 9.04 -0.43 5.25
N GLY A 19 8.91 -1.51 4.49
CA GLY A 19 7.64 -1.91 3.87
C GLY A 19 6.57 -2.25 4.91
N GLN A 20 6.91 -3.13 5.86
CA GLN A 20 6.00 -3.55 6.93
C GLN A 20 5.58 -2.37 7.83
N VAL A 21 6.49 -1.44 8.13
CA VAL A 21 6.16 -0.23 8.91
C VAL A 21 5.18 0.66 8.14
N ARG A 22 5.37 0.86 6.82
CA ARG A 22 4.46 1.64 5.97
C ARG A 22 3.06 1.03 5.91
N ASP A 23 2.95 -0.29 5.70
CA ASP A 23 1.67 -0.99 5.64
C ASP A 23 0.92 -0.96 6.99
N GLY A 24 1.63 -1.20 8.11
CA GLY A 24 1.05 -1.09 9.44
C GLY A 24 0.60 0.34 9.79
N PHE A 25 1.32 1.35 9.31
CA PHE A 25 0.94 2.76 9.46
C PHE A 25 -0.31 3.10 8.63
N ALA A 26 -0.40 2.56 7.41
CA ALA A 26 -1.57 2.66 6.55
C ALA A 26 -2.81 2.03 7.20
N GLU A 27 -2.69 0.87 7.85
CA GLU A 27 -3.79 0.25 8.60
C GLU A 27 -4.19 1.07 9.83
N LEU A 28 -3.21 1.48 10.67
CA LEU A 28 -3.44 2.21 11.93
C LEU A 28 -4.20 3.53 11.72
N PHE A 29 -3.87 4.26 10.66
CA PHE A 29 -4.50 5.54 10.30
C PHE A 29 -5.49 5.44 9.13
N ARG A 30 -5.76 4.22 8.63
CA ARG A 30 -6.69 3.93 7.53
C ARG A 30 -6.43 4.72 6.24
N ILE A 31 -5.16 5.05 5.99
CA ILE A 31 -4.72 5.79 4.81
C ILE A 31 -4.81 4.85 3.60
N ARG A 32 -5.53 5.29 2.55
CA ARG A 32 -5.75 4.52 1.31
C ARG A 32 -4.98 5.05 0.10
N ASP A 33 -4.32 6.19 0.25
CA ASP A 33 -3.56 6.84 -0.81
C ASP A 33 -2.06 6.61 -0.54
N PRO A 34 -1.32 5.92 -1.43
CA PRO A 34 0.11 5.69 -1.25
C PRO A 34 0.93 6.98 -1.31
N LEU A 35 0.46 8.02 -2.01
CA LEU A 35 1.17 9.30 -2.10
C LEU A 35 1.22 10.03 -0.75
N VAL A 36 0.15 9.90 0.04
CA VAL A 36 0.10 10.45 1.41
C VAL A 36 1.04 9.68 2.34
N LEU A 37 1.20 8.38 2.14
CA LEU A 37 2.18 7.57 2.88
C LEU A 37 3.63 7.95 2.48
N ASP A 38 3.92 8.13 1.20
CA ASP A 38 5.24 8.60 0.76
C ASP A 38 5.56 10.03 1.28
N GLU A 39 4.57 10.93 1.36
CA GLU A 39 4.77 12.25 1.99
C GLU A 39 5.04 12.13 3.50
N LEU A 40 4.32 11.26 4.23
CA LEU A 40 4.51 11.02 5.66
C LEU A 40 5.86 10.37 6.02
N PHE A 41 6.45 9.61 5.10
CA PHE A 41 7.77 8.99 5.25
C PHE A 41 8.89 9.78 4.53
N SER A 42 8.65 11.04 4.15
CA SER A 42 9.62 11.89 3.45
C SER A 42 10.75 12.49 4.31
N GLY A 43 10.65 12.39 5.64
CA GLY A 43 11.54 13.06 6.60
C GLY A 43 10.96 14.32 7.23
N ASP A 44 9.88 14.87 6.66
CA ASP A 44 9.23 16.07 7.18
C ASP A 44 8.40 15.80 8.45
N SER A 45 8.20 16.85 9.26
CA SER A 45 7.51 16.73 10.55
C SER A 45 6.01 16.98 10.43
N PHE A 46 5.22 15.91 10.57
CA PHE A 46 3.76 15.95 10.49
C PHE A 46 3.10 15.79 11.86
N VAL A 47 1.99 16.48 12.07
CA VAL A 47 1.00 16.08 13.08
C VAL A 47 0.17 14.93 12.50
N LEU A 48 -0.09 13.89 13.28
CA LEU A 48 -1.00 12.79 12.91
C LEU A 48 -2.39 13.04 13.49
N ARG A 49 -2.43 13.31 14.80
CA ARG A 49 -3.64 13.65 15.55
C ARG A 49 -3.29 14.69 16.62
N SER A 50 -4.12 15.72 16.74
CA SER A 50 -3.99 16.78 17.74
C SER A 50 -5.00 16.62 18.88
N ASN A 51 -4.81 17.40 19.95
CA ASN A 51 -5.72 17.50 21.09
C ASN A 51 -6.03 16.16 21.79
N LEU A 52 -5.09 15.22 21.82
CA LEU A 52 -5.26 13.93 22.51
C LEU A 52 -5.22 14.09 24.03
N ASP A 53 -6.11 13.39 24.74
CA ASP A 53 -5.99 13.20 26.19
C ASP A 53 -4.82 12.27 26.52
N ARG A 54 -4.18 12.46 27.68
CA ARG A 54 -2.98 11.72 28.12
C ARG A 54 -3.07 10.19 27.93
N LYS A 55 -4.25 9.60 28.10
CA LYS A 55 -4.46 8.15 27.87
C LYS A 55 -4.39 7.81 26.37
N ALA A 56 -5.23 8.45 25.55
CA ALA A 56 -5.24 8.23 24.10
C ALA A 56 -3.89 8.55 23.45
N ALA A 57 -3.20 9.61 23.91
CA ALA A 57 -1.85 9.96 23.49
C ALA A 57 -0.84 8.82 23.74
N ALA A 58 -0.87 8.21 24.92
CA ALA A 58 -0.03 7.05 25.24
C ALA A 58 -0.44 5.79 24.47
N ASP A 59 -1.74 5.55 24.28
CA ASP A 59 -2.27 4.40 23.55
C ASP A 59 -1.87 4.45 22.05
N TYR A 60 -1.90 5.63 21.41
CA TYR A 60 -1.42 5.80 20.03
C TYR A 60 0.11 5.77 19.92
N PHE A 61 0.84 6.43 20.83
CA PHE A 61 2.30 6.41 20.86
C PHE A 61 2.84 4.98 20.89
N ARG A 62 2.26 4.13 21.77
CA ARG A 62 2.60 2.70 21.83
C ARG A 62 2.34 2.00 20.50
N ARG A 63 1.16 2.13 19.92
CA ARG A 63 0.82 1.47 18.64
C ARG A 63 1.77 1.82 17.50
N ILE A 64 2.26 3.06 17.43
CA ILE A 64 3.25 3.44 16.40
C ILE A 64 4.61 2.79 16.70
N THR A 65 5.04 2.76 17.97
CA THR A 65 6.26 2.05 18.39
C THR A 65 6.16 0.53 18.15
N ASP A 66 5.02 -0.08 18.45
CA ASP A 66 4.72 -1.51 18.27
C ASP A 66 4.70 -1.91 16.76
N ILE A 67 4.60 -0.94 15.84
CA ILE A 67 4.66 -1.10 14.38
C ILE A 67 6.06 -0.76 13.82
N GLY A 68 6.98 -0.21 14.63
CA GLY A 68 8.34 0.15 14.22
C GLY A 68 8.56 1.64 13.89
N GLY A 69 7.59 2.52 14.12
CA GLY A 69 7.73 3.96 13.87
C GLY A 69 8.16 4.76 15.11
N VAL A 70 8.94 5.83 14.92
CA VAL A 70 9.36 6.75 16.00
C VAL A 70 8.44 7.98 16.04
N ALA A 71 7.45 7.96 16.93
CA ALA A 71 6.58 9.11 17.21
C ALA A 71 7.14 10.02 18.31
N GLN A 72 6.66 11.26 18.38
CA GLN A 72 6.92 12.19 19.47
C GLN A 72 5.60 12.76 20.03
N LEU A 73 5.57 13.01 21.35
CA LEU A 73 4.41 13.57 22.04
C LEU A 73 4.71 15.00 22.50
N VAL A 74 4.09 15.97 21.84
CA VAL A 74 4.27 17.40 22.12
C VAL A 74 3.10 17.87 23.01
N PRO A 75 3.32 18.63 24.10
CA PRO A 75 2.23 19.28 24.82
C PRO A 75 1.54 20.31 23.92
N SER A 76 0.21 20.27 23.82
CA SER A 76 -0.53 21.22 22.98
C SER A 76 -0.82 22.51 23.75
N ASP A 77 -0.41 23.65 23.20
CA ASP A 77 -0.65 24.98 23.77
C ASP A 77 -2.03 25.57 23.41
N GLN A 78 -2.88 24.84 22.66
CA GLN A 78 -4.22 25.30 22.33
C GLN A 78 -5.12 25.40 23.58
N PRO A 79 -5.78 26.55 23.83
CA PRO A 79 -6.68 26.70 24.96
C PRO A 79 -7.92 25.81 24.76
N ALA A 80 -8.29 25.06 25.81
CA ALA A 80 -9.34 24.06 25.74
C ALA A 80 -10.75 24.68 25.59
N ALA A 81 -11.17 24.89 24.34
CA ALA A 81 -12.57 25.05 23.99
C ALA A 81 -13.29 23.69 24.22
N ASN A 82 -14.38 23.71 24.99
CA ASN A 82 -15.12 22.49 25.31
C ASN A 82 -15.86 21.96 24.07
N SER A 83 -15.51 20.76 23.62
CA SER A 83 -16.29 19.97 22.65
C SER A 83 -15.95 18.50 22.78
N ASP A 84 -16.92 17.68 23.17
CA ASP A 84 -16.85 16.21 23.09
C ASP A 84 -17.06 15.76 21.63
N ALA A 85 -16.15 16.20 20.76
CA ALA A 85 -16.04 15.77 19.37
C ALA A 85 -14.92 14.72 19.25
N PRO A 86 -15.05 13.70 18.37
CA PRO A 86 -13.99 12.73 18.17
C PRO A 86 -12.72 13.43 17.65
N ALA A 87 -11.57 13.05 18.21
CA ALA A 87 -10.29 13.69 17.91
C ALA A 87 -10.04 13.76 16.40
N ALA A 88 -9.72 14.95 15.89
CA ALA A 88 -9.53 15.19 14.47
C ALA A 88 -8.23 14.52 13.98
N GLU A 89 -8.31 13.90 12.80
CA GLU A 89 -7.14 13.53 12.00
C GLU A 89 -6.74 14.77 11.21
N VAL A 90 -5.55 15.29 11.51
CA VAL A 90 -5.09 16.59 11.01
C VAL A 90 -3.65 16.42 10.55
N PHE A 91 -3.51 15.93 9.31
CA PHE A 91 -2.24 15.77 8.61
C PHE A 91 -1.69 17.13 8.14
N THR A 92 -1.43 18.04 9.08
CA THR A 92 -0.76 19.31 8.81
C THR A 92 0.75 19.13 8.89
N ARG A 93 1.41 19.35 7.76
CA ARG A 93 2.85 19.54 7.61
C ARG A 93 3.26 20.80 8.39
N ILE A 94 4.16 20.67 9.37
CA ILE A 94 4.66 21.83 10.13
C ILE A 94 5.85 22.41 9.37
N THR A 95 5.59 23.38 8.49
CA THR A 95 6.66 24.23 7.94
C THR A 95 7.20 25.17 9.01
N ALA A 96 8.52 25.33 9.07
CA ALA A 96 9.14 26.35 9.92
C ALA A 96 8.76 27.76 9.41
N PRO A 97 8.41 28.71 10.29
CA PRO A 97 7.88 30.01 9.87
C PRO A 97 8.97 30.97 9.38
N ASP A 98 8.91 31.32 8.09
CA ASP A 98 9.70 32.40 7.47
C ASP A 98 8.82 33.68 7.35
N PRO A 99 9.14 34.80 8.03
CA PRO A 99 8.18 35.88 8.28
C PRO A 99 8.15 36.98 7.20
N ALA A 100 7.80 36.65 5.94
CA ALA A 100 7.76 37.66 4.86
C ALA A 100 6.74 37.42 3.71
N VAL A 101 5.43 37.58 3.95
CA VAL A 101 4.44 37.78 2.87
C VAL A 101 3.47 38.93 3.18
N PHE A 102 3.28 39.82 2.21
CA PHE A 102 2.44 41.02 2.26
C PHE A 102 0.93 40.70 2.21
N GLN A 103 0.09 41.53 2.85
CA GLN A 103 -1.35 41.57 2.61
C GLN A 103 -1.71 42.70 1.64
N ALA A 104 -2.59 42.43 0.67
CA ALA A 104 -3.14 43.45 -0.24
C ALA A 104 -4.46 44.03 0.31
N PRO A 105 -4.67 45.36 0.27
CA PRO A 105 -5.86 46.00 0.84
C PRO A 105 -7.10 45.95 -0.09
N ARG A 106 -8.26 46.14 0.52
CA ARG A 106 -9.58 46.18 -0.15
C ARG A 106 -9.80 47.50 -0.88
N ARG A 107 -10.63 47.50 -1.93
CA ARG A 107 -11.16 48.72 -2.59
C ARG A 107 -12.64 48.52 -2.92
N GLY A 108 -13.52 49.37 -2.41
CA GLY A 108 -14.97 49.23 -2.59
C GLY A 108 -15.78 50.02 -1.58
N GLU A 109 -15.65 51.34 -1.58
CA GLU A 109 -16.44 52.25 -0.74
C GLU A 109 -16.91 53.42 -1.60
N ILE A 110 -18.23 53.68 -1.61
CA ILE A 110 -18.86 54.70 -2.44
C ILE A 110 -19.44 55.76 -1.51
N VAL A 111 -18.86 56.97 -1.55
CA VAL A 111 -19.29 58.09 -0.69
C VAL A 111 -20.18 59.04 -1.48
N SER A 112 -21.46 59.08 -1.14
CA SER A 112 -22.42 60.07 -1.65
C SER A 112 -22.32 61.39 -0.87
N VAL A 113 -22.40 62.53 -1.56
CA VAL A 113 -22.38 63.88 -0.95
C VAL A 113 -23.67 64.63 -1.29
N PRO A 114 -24.37 65.25 -0.32
CA PRO A 114 -25.62 65.99 -0.52
C PRO A 114 -25.41 67.47 -0.91
N PRO A 115 -26.45 68.20 -1.37
CA PRO A 115 -26.33 69.56 -1.90
C PRO A 115 -26.44 70.68 -0.83
N SER A 116 -25.85 71.84 -1.13
CA SER A 116 -25.96 73.07 -0.33
C SER A 116 -26.97 74.07 -0.90
N ARG A 117 -27.67 74.78 0.00
CA ARG A 117 -28.46 76.00 -0.27
C ARG A 117 -27.60 77.24 -0.02
N GLU A 118 -27.95 78.36 -0.65
CA GLU A 118 -27.82 79.69 -0.03
C GLU A 118 -28.84 80.69 -0.62
N GLN A 119 -29.13 81.79 0.10
CA GLN A 119 -30.20 82.76 -0.18
C GLN A 119 -29.89 84.12 0.52
N PRO A 120 -30.77 85.15 0.42
CA PRO A 120 -30.53 86.47 -0.19
C PRO A 120 -29.90 87.53 0.75
N PRO A 121 -29.90 88.84 0.37
CA PRO A 121 -30.79 89.76 1.09
C PRO A 121 -31.48 90.90 0.28
N GLU A 122 -32.47 91.53 0.93
CA GLU A 122 -33.26 92.74 0.59
C GLU A 122 -32.86 93.95 1.51
N PRO A 123 -33.61 95.07 1.64
CA PRO A 123 -34.13 96.10 0.68
C PRO A 123 -33.61 97.52 1.09
N PRO A 124 -34.25 98.71 0.78
CA PRO A 124 -35.51 99.23 1.40
C PRO A 124 -36.34 100.24 0.53
N ALA A 125 -37.35 100.92 1.14
CA ALA A 125 -38.23 101.99 0.58
C ALA A 125 -38.78 102.91 1.74
N PRO A 126 -39.82 103.80 1.66
CA PRO A 126 -40.65 104.34 0.55
C PRO A 126 -40.90 105.91 0.56
N PRO A 127 -42.12 106.57 0.73
CA PRO A 127 -42.49 107.87 0.09
C PRO A 127 -42.85 109.02 1.12
N PRO A 128 -43.53 110.19 0.84
CA PRO A 128 -44.99 110.32 0.51
C PRO A 128 -45.51 111.68 -0.14
N GLN A 129 -46.86 111.91 -0.17
CA GLN A 129 -47.62 113.22 -0.13
C GLN A 129 -47.68 114.17 -1.39
N ALA A 130 -48.72 115.02 -1.65
CA ALA A 130 -50.11 115.20 -1.13
C ALA A 130 -51.00 116.13 -2.03
N ASP A 131 -52.32 116.17 -1.78
CA ASP A 131 -53.36 117.16 -2.22
C ASP A 131 -53.21 118.55 -1.50
N PRO A 132 -53.98 119.67 -1.76
CA PRO A 132 -55.30 119.78 -2.43
C PRO A 132 -55.60 121.08 -3.27
N GLU A 133 -56.90 121.23 -3.60
CA GLU A 133 -57.66 122.42 -4.08
C GLU A 133 -57.45 123.72 -3.24
N PRO A 134 -57.78 124.95 -3.75
CA PRO A 134 -59.19 125.42 -3.70
C PRO A 134 -59.67 126.46 -4.76
N VAL A 135 -61.00 126.67 -4.81
CA VAL A 135 -61.73 127.82 -5.43
C VAL A 135 -61.75 129.04 -4.49
N PRO A 136 -62.15 130.28 -4.91
CA PRO A 136 -63.57 130.70 -4.70
C PRO A 136 -64.12 131.87 -5.61
N ALA A 137 -65.41 132.21 -5.38
CA ALA A 137 -66.12 133.48 -5.67
C ALA A 137 -66.32 133.87 -7.16
N ASP A 138 -67.53 134.09 -7.72
CA ASP A 138 -68.86 134.56 -7.25
C ASP A 138 -68.92 135.96 -6.62
N SER A 139 -69.47 136.93 -7.36
CA SER A 139 -70.56 137.85 -6.90
C SER A 139 -71.01 138.85 -7.99
N ASP A 140 -72.32 138.89 -8.24
CA ASP A 140 -73.24 140.04 -8.29
C ASP A 140 -72.70 141.41 -8.75
N GLU A 141 -73.26 141.96 -9.84
CA GLU A 141 -74.42 142.89 -9.82
C GLU A 141 -74.20 144.18 -8.99
N THR A 142 -74.09 145.32 -9.68
CA THR A 142 -74.56 146.60 -9.15
C THR A 142 -74.82 147.62 -10.26
N GLU A 143 -76.05 148.12 -10.27
CA GLU A 143 -76.56 149.43 -10.74
C GLU A 143 -75.85 150.14 -11.90
N GLY A 144 -76.56 150.25 -13.03
CA GLY A 144 -75.97 150.64 -14.32
C GLY A 144 -75.73 152.15 -14.53
N PRO A 145 -74.60 152.51 -15.17
CA PRO A 145 -74.47 153.76 -15.91
C PRO A 145 -75.15 153.67 -17.28
N SER A 146 -75.02 154.71 -18.10
CA SER A 146 -75.82 154.87 -19.32
C SER A 146 -75.55 153.83 -20.42
N LYS A 147 -76.52 153.71 -21.35
CA LYS A 147 -76.63 152.65 -22.37
C LYS A 147 -75.42 152.48 -23.31
N GLU A 148 -74.55 153.49 -23.39
CA GLU A 148 -73.35 153.47 -24.25
C GLU A 148 -72.14 152.83 -23.54
N GLU A 149 -72.01 152.97 -22.23
CA GLU A 149 -70.93 152.34 -21.45
C GLU A 149 -71.10 150.82 -21.36
N ILE A 150 -72.34 150.34 -21.27
CA ILE A 150 -72.67 148.90 -21.30
C ILE A 150 -72.21 148.26 -22.63
N LEU A 151 -72.33 148.98 -23.76
CA LEU A 151 -71.85 148.52 -25.07
C LEU A 151 -70.32 148.57 -25.21
N ALA A 152 -69.62 149.42 -24.45
CA ALA A 152 -68.16 149.38 -24.36
C ALA A 152 -67.69 148.19 -23.51
N ARG A 153 -68.29 147.99 -22.33
CA ARG A 153 -67.90 146.92 -21.38
C ARG A 153 -68.21 145.53 -21.93
N LEU A 154 -69.33 145.34 -22.64
CA LEU A 154 -69.62 144.08 -23.36
C LEU A 154 -68.63 143.80 -24.51
N ARG A 155 -68.01 144.83 -25.10
CA ARG A 155 -67.00 144.64 -26.15
C ARG A 155 -65.64 144.25 -25.57
N SER A 156 -65.22 144.83 -24.42
CA SER A 156 -64.01 144.35 -23.75
C SER A 156 -64.22 142.93 -23.22
N LEU A 157 -65.29 142.67 -22.46
CA LEU A 157 -65.52 141.32 -21.90
C LEU A 157 -65.60 140.25 -23.00
N ARG A 158 -66.09 140.62 -24.20
CA ARG A 158 -66.04 139.77 -25.39
C ARG A 158 -64.62 139.60 -25.94
N SER A 159 -63.84 140.66 -26.12
CA SER A 159 -62.43 140.52 -26.57
C SER A 159 -61.58 139.74 -25.57
N ASP A 160 -61.85 139.90 -24.28
CA ASP A 160 -61.13 139.25 -23.19
C ASP A 160 -61.52 137.76 -23.10
N ALA A 161 -62.80 137.43 -23.35
CA ALA A 161 -63.27 136.05 -23.53
C ALA A 161 -62.76 135.40 -24.83
N GLU A 162 -62.72 136.13 -25.95
CA GLU A 162 -62.18 135.64 -27.22
C GLU A 162 -60.66 135.45 -27.15
N ALA A 163 -59.93 136.34 -26.47
CA ALA A 163 -58.49 136.22 -26.23
C ALA A 163 -58.14 135.10 -25.25
N SER A 164 -58.92 134.91 -24.17
CA SER A 164 -58.71 133.79 -23.25
C SER A 164 -59.12 132.44 -23.85
N LEU A 165 -60.13 132.39 -24.72
CA LEU A 165 -60.41 131.21 -25.55
C LEU A 165 -59.29 130.94 -26.57
N ALA A 166 -58.78 131.97 -27.25
CA ALA A 166 -57.64 131.82 -28.17
C ALA A 166 -56.40 131.30 -27.44
N SER A 167 -56.01 131.93 -26.32
CA SER A 167 -54.90 131.51 -25.48
C SER A 167 -55.09 130.09 -24.92
N ARG A 168 -56.30 129.69 -24.53
CA ARG A 168 -56.57 128.34 -24.01
C ARG A 168 -56.63 127.29 -25.13
N LEU A 169 -57.04 127.65 -26.34
CA LEU A 169 -56.91 126.81 -27.53
C LEU A 169 -55.45 126.66 -27.95
N GLU A 170 -54.66 127.73 -27.90
CA GLU A 170 -53.22 127.73 -28.17
C GLU A 170 -52.44 126.91 -27.13
N GLN A 171 -52.80 127.02 -25.85
CA GLN A 171 -52.26 126.16 -24.78
C GLN A 171 -52.68 124.69 -24.95
N LEU A 172 -53.93 124.42 -25.35
CA LEU A 172 -54.38 123.05 -25.64
C LEU A 172 -53.70 122.48 -26.89
N GLN A 173 -53.45 123.31 -27.92
CA GLN A 173 -52.71 122.95 -29.11
C GLN A 173 -51.25 122.64 -28.76
N GLN A 174 -50.60 123.50 -27.98
CA GLN A 174 -49.24 123.29 -27.48
C GLN A 174 -49.14 122.00 -26.66
N MET A 175 -49.99 121.81 -25.64
CA MET A 175 -50.00 120.55 -24.87
C MET A 175 -50.32 119.33 -25.75
N GLN A 176 -51.17 119.46 -26.78
CA GLN A 176 -51.45 118.35 -27.70
C GLN A 176 -50.24 118.02 -28.59
N ASP A 177 -49.46 119.02 -28.99
CA ASP A 177 -48.27 118.85 -29.83
C ASP A 177 -47.05 118.42 -29.00
N GLU A 178 -46.93 118.87 -27.74
CA GLU A 178 -45.99 118.33 -26.73
C GLU A 178 -46.30 116.85 -26.42
N ILE A 179 -47.56 116.52 -26.14
CA ILE A 179 -47.99 115.12 -25.94
C ILE A 179 -47.73 114.28 -27.21
N LYS A 180 -47.87 114.84 -28.43
CA LYS A 180 -47.49 114.14 -29.66
C LYS A 180 -45.97 113.94 -29.76
N SER A 181 -45.15 114.94 -29.45
CA SER A 181 -43.69 114.80 -29.49
C SER A 181 -43.22 113.79 -28.46
N GLU A 182 -43.64 113.89 -27.20
CA GLU A 182 -43.32 112.94 -26.13
C GLU A 182 -43.75 111.50 -26.47
N ASN A 183 -44.97 111.32 -27.02
CA ASN A 183 -45.40 109.99 -27.49
C ASN A 183 -44.59 109.49 -28.70
N SER A 184 -44.13 110.38 -29.59
CA SER A 184 -43.27 109.98 -30.71
C SER A 184 -41.85 109.61 -30.25
N GLU A 185 -41.26 110.40 -29.36
CA GLU A 185 -39.92 110.17 -28.79
C GLU A 185 -39.90 108.91 -27.92
N THR A 186 -40.91 108.67 -27.08
CA THR A 186 -41.03 107.43 -26.30
C THR A 186 -41.28 106.22 -27.21
N LEU A 187 -42.08 106.34 -28.27
CA LEU A 187 -42.24 105.26 -29.25
C LEU A 187 -40.96 105.00 -30.06
N GLU A 188 -40.15 106.01 -30.36
CA GLU A 188 -38.84 105.82 -31.00
C GLU A 188 -37.81 105.23 -30.04
N HIS A 189 -37.80 105.63 -28.77
CA HIS A 189 -36.97 105.01 -27.74
C HIS A 189 -37.34 103.54 -27.52
N ILE A 190 -38.63 103.20 -27.48
CA ILE A 190 -39.11 101.81 -27.37
C ILE A 190 -38.77 100.99 -28.63
N LYS A 191 -38.81 101.58 -29.84
CA LYS A 191 -38.32 100.91 -31.06
C LYS A 191 -36.81 100.65 -30.98
N ALA A 192 -36.02 101.66 -30.61
CA ALA A 192 -34.57 101.53 -30.48
C ALA A 192 -34.18 100.46 -29.45
N GLN A 193 -34.78 100.48 -28.25
CA GLN A 193 -34.59 99.44 -27.24
C GLN A 193 -35.01 98.05 -27.75
N ARG A 194 -36.11 97.95 -28.50
CA ARG A 194 -36.55 96.68 -29.09
C ARG A 194 -35.59 96.16 -30.15
N GLU A 195 -35.05 97.04 -31.00
CA GLU A 195 -34.08 96.69 -32.04
C GLU A 195 -32.73 96.30 -31.42
N GLU A 196 -32.30 97.00 -30.37
CA GLU A 196 -31.13 96.65 -29.54
C GLU A 196 -31.28 95.27 -28.87
N ILE A 197 -32.43 95.00 -28.21
CA ILE A 197 -32.71 93.70 -27.59
C ILE A 197 -32.80 92.58 -28.65
N LEU A 198 -33.39 92.84 -29.82
CA LEU A 198 -33.44 91.87 -30.91
C LEU A 198 -32.03 91.55 -31.43
N LEU A 199 -31.19 92.57 -31.66
CA LEU A 199 -29.81 92.40 -32.10
C LEU A 199 -28.98 91.63 -31.05
N ALA A 200 -29.07 92.02 -29.77
CA ALA A 200 -28.40 91.32 -28.67
C ALA A 200 -28.84 89.85 -28.57
N SER A 201 -30.13 89.56 -28.71
CA SER A 201 -30.63 88.17 -28.71
C SER A 201 -30.18 87.36 -29.93
N GLN A 202 -29.99 88.02 -31.09
CA GLN A 202 -29.44 87.41 -32.29
C GLN A 202 -27.94 87.13 -32.16
N ASP A 203 -27.17 88.04 -31.53
CA ASP A 203 -25.76 87.83 -31.23
C ASP A 203 -25.56 86.75 -30.15
N GLU A 204 -26.39 86.71 -29.11
CA GLU A 204 -26.39 85.62 -28.11
C GLU A 204 -26.76 84.28 -28.74
N PHE A 205 -27.79 84.21 -29.59
CA PHE A 205 -28.12 82.99 -30.33
C PHE A 205 -26.94 82.53 -31.22
N SER A 206 -26.31 83.46 -31.96
CA SER A 206 -25.15 83.16 -32.82
C SER A 206 -23.95 82.66 -32.00
N ARG A 207 -23.71 83.24 -30.82
CA ARG A 207 -22.66 82.84 -29.87
C ARG A 207 -22.94 81.45 -29.28
N LEU A 208 -24.18 81.16 -28.89
CA LEU A 208 -24.58 79.84 -28.38
C LEU A 208 -24.49 78.77 -29.47
N GLN A 209 -24.91 79.08 -30.70
CA GLN A 209 -24.76 78.18 -31.85
C GLN A 209 -23.28 77.91 -32.18
N ALA A 210 -22.42 78.92 -32.08
CA ALA A 210 -20.97 78.75 -32.24
C ALA A 210 -20.40 77.82 -31.17
N LEU A 211 -20.69 78.06 -29.89
CA LEU A 211 -20.25 77.24 -28.76
C LEU A 211 -20.80 75.80 -28.83
N GLU A 212 -22.03 75.61 -29.28
CA GLU A 212 -22.60 74.28 -29.52
C GLU A 212 -21.84 73.57 -30.65
N SER A 213 -21.53 74.27 -31.75
CA SER A 213 -20.76 73.69 -32.86
C SER A 213 -19.31 73.35 -32.47
N GLU A 214 -18.73 74.11 -31.53
CA GLU A 214 -17.39 73.86 -30.98
C GLU A 214 -17.40 72.65 -30.03
N SER A 215 -18.36 72.59 -29.10
CA SER A 215 -18.55 71.47 -28.19
C SER A 215 -18.85 70.16 -28.95
N ARG A 216 -19.69 70.20 -29.99
CA ARG A 216 -19.94 69.05 -30.87
C ARG A 216 -18.67 68.55 -31.56
N LYS A 217 -17.84 69.44 -32.10
CA LYS A 217 -16.54 69.08 -32.71
C LYS A 217 -15.58 68.46 -31.68
N GLN A 218 -15.44 69.07 -30.50
CA GLN A 218 -14.59 68.53 -29.42
C GLN A 218 -15.06 67.13 -28.99
N LEU A 219 -16.38 66.88 -28.96
CA LEU A 219 -16.94 65.56 -28.71
C LEU A 219 -16.66 64.59 -29.87
N GLU A 220 -16.90 64.98 -31.12
CA GLU A 220 -16.59 64.19 -32.32
C GLU A 220 -15.10 63.80 -32.40
N GLU A 221 -14.19 64.74 -32.14
CA GLU A 221 -12.75 64.52 -32.04
C GLU A 221 -12.39 63.56 -30.88
N SER A 222 -13.02 63.72 -29.71
CA SER A 222 -12.77 62.84 -28.57
C SER A 222 -13.28 61.41 -28.78
N VAL A 223 -14.42 61.23 -29.46
CA VAL A 223 -14.97 59.91 -29.80
C VAL A 223 -14.13 59.25 -30.86
N ALA A 224 -13.71 59.96 -31.92
CA ALA A 224 -12.80 59.42 -32.93
C ALA A 224 -11.46 58.96 -32.32
N GLY A 225 -10.90 59.72 -31.38
CA GLY A 225 -9.69 59.31 -30.66
C GLY A 225 -9.88 58.08 -29.76
N ILE A 226 -11.08 57.87 -29.21
CA ILE A 226 -11.44 56.65 -28.47
C ILE A 226 -11.62 55.46 -29.43
N ASP A 227 -12.33 55.64 -30.54
CA ASP A 227 -12.53 54.61 -31.57
C ASP A 227 -11.18 54.11 -32.14
N GLU A 228 -10.24 55.02 -32.42
CA GLU A 228 -8.88 54.67 -32.85
C GLU A 228 -8.12 53.88 -31.77
N ALA A 229 -8.16 54.34 -30.51
CA ALA A 229 -7.51 53.66 -29.40
C ALA A 229 -8.11 52.26 -29.11
N GLU A 230 -9.43 52.10 -29.19
CA GLU A 230 -10.10 50.80 -29.09
C GLU A 230 -9.70 49.87 -30.24
N LEU A 231 -9.62 50.37 -31.48
CA LEU A 231 -9.17 49.59 -32.62
C LEU A 231 -7.71 49.15 -32.48
N GLU A 232 -6.83 50.00 -31.96
CA GLU A 232 -5.45 49.61 -31.65
C GLU A 232 -5.37 48.57 -30.52
N GLN A 233 -6.07 48.77 -29.40
CA GLN A 233 -6.10 47.81 -28.30
C GLN A 233 -6.69 46.46 -28.74
N GLN A 234 -7.75 46.46 -29.54
CA GLN A 234 -8.31 45.24 -30.14
C GLN A 234 -7.30 44.54 -31.07
N ARG A 235 -6.51 45.27 -31.86
CA ARG A 235 -5.45 44.68 -32.70
C ARG A 235 -4.34 44.06 -31.84
N GLN A 236 -3.88 44.76 -30.80
CA GLN A 236 -2.87 44.26 -29.86
C GLN A 236 -3.35 42.98 -29.15
N LEU A 237 -4.58 42.98 -28.60
CA LEU A 237 -5.15 41.81 -27.94
C LEU A 237 -5.35 40.62 -28.90
N LYS A 238 -5.78 40.86 -30.15
CA LYS A 238 -5.90 39.80 -31.17
C LYS A 238 -4.54 39.19 -31.52
N LEU A 239 -3.46 39.99 -31.55
CA LEU A 239 -2.10 39.48 -31.74
C LEU A 239 -1.58 38.69 -30.53
N GLN A 240 -1.86 39.15 -29.30
CA GLN A 240 -1.49 38.44 -28.07
C GLN A 240 -2.23 37.09 -27.93
N ILE A 241 -3.54 37.06 -28.21
CA ILE A 241 -4.32 35.81 -28.24
C ILE A 241 -3.74 34.85 -29.28
N LYS A 242 -3.46 35.31 -30.51
CA LYS A 242 -2.84 34.46 -31.53
C LYS A 242 -1.47 33.92 -31.10
N HIS A 243 -0.63 34.73 -30.46
CA HIS A 243 0.66 34.27 -29.95
C HIS A 243 0.49 33.18 -28.88
N ALA A 244 -0.45 33.35 -27.94
CA ALA A 244 -0.73 32.35 -26.91
C ALA A 244 -1.34 31.05 -27.50
N ASP A 245 -2.20 31.16 -28.51
CA ASP A 245 -2.74 30.02 -29.25
C ASP A 245 -1.62 29.27 -30.01
N ASP A 246 -0.77 29.97 -30.74
CA ASP A 246 0.34 29.36 -31.50
C ASP A 246 1.39 28.73 -30.56
N GLU A 247 1.72 29.40 -29.44
CA GLU A 247 2.65 28.89 -28.42
C GLU A 247 2.09 27.68 -27.66
N SER A 248 0.81 27.70 -27.29
CA SER A 248 0.18 26.54 -26.63
C SER A 248 0.09 25.33 -27.58
N ARG A 249 -0.19 25.54 -28.87
CA ARG A 249 -0.14 24.49 -29.90
C ARG A 249 1.26 23.91 -30.07
N ALA A 250 2.29 24.75 -30.09
CA ALA A 250 3.68 24.28 -30.15
C ALA A 250 4.04 23.39 -28.95
N ARG A 251 3.73 23.86 -27.72
CA ARG A 251 3.95 23.08 -26.50
C ARG A 251 3.14 21.77 -26.46
N ILE A 252 1.92 21.76 -26.97
CA ILE A 252 1.11 20.54 -27.11
C ILE A 252 1.78 19.57 -28.08
N ALA A 253 2.14 20.00 -29.29
CA ALA A 253 2.79 19.15 -30.30
C ALA A 253 4.15 18.60 -29.81
N GLU A 254 4.93 19.41 -29.10
CA GLU A 254 6.16 18.95 -28.41
C GLU A 254 5.84 17.89 -27.35
N SER A 255 4.81 18.08 -26.52
CA SER A 255 4.40 17.10 -25.51
C SER A 255 3.86 15.81 -26.12
N GLU A 256 3.14 15.88 -27.24
CA GLU A 256 2.63 14.74 -27.99
C GLU A 256 3.78 13.95 -28.62
N SER A 257 4.73 14.63 -29.27
CA SER A 257 5.92 13.99 -29.85
C SER A 257 6.80 13.33 -28.79
N ASN A 258 7.01 13.97 -27.63
CA ASN A 258 7.70 13.37 -26.49
C ASN A 258 6.94 12.14 -25.93
N ALA A 259 5.60 12.19 -25.87
CA ALA A 259 4.78 11.08 -25.41
C ALA A 259 4.77 9.91 -26.42
N GLU A 260 4.83 10.17 -27.72
CA GLU A 260 5.01 9.15 -28.76
C GLU A 260 6.39 8.52 -28.68
N GLN A 261 7.46 9.30 -28.50
CA GLN A 261 8.81 8.76 -28.29
C GLN A 261 8.85 7.86 -27.04
N LEU A 262 8.31 8.31 -25.90
CA LEU A 262 8.27 7.51 -24.67
C LEU A 262 7.43 6.22 -24.82
N ARG A 263 6.42 6.20 -25.69
CA ARG A 263 5.70 4.96 -26.05
C ARG A 263 6.57 4.02 -26.88
N LEU A 264 7.26 4.52 -27.90
CA LEU A 264 8.16 3.72 -28.74
C LEU A 264 9.35 3.15 -27.94
N ASP A 265 9.95 3.96 -27.06
CA ASP A 265 11.02 3.54 -26.16
C ASP A 265 10.51 2.50 -25.14
N ARG A 266 9.29 2.67 -24.61
CA ARG A 266 8.64 1.66 -23.75
C ARG A 266 8.40 0.34 -24.51
N GLU A 267 7.77 0.38 -25.68
CA GLU A 267 7.52 -0.83 -26.48
C GLU A 267 8.82 -1.55 -26.87
N LYS A 268 9.90 -0.81 -27.10
CA LYS A 268 11.23 -1.37 -27.36
C LYS A 268 11.78 -2.08 -26.13
N CYS A 269 11.72 -1.46 -24.95
CA CYS A 269 12.11 -2.10 -23.68
C CYS A 269 11.26 -3.32 -23.33
N GLU A 270 9.95 -3.29 -23.63
CA GLU A 270 9.05 -4.44 -23.44
C GLU A 270 9.45 -5.61 -24.35
N ARG A 271 9.72 -5.36 -25.65
CA ARG A 271 10.23 -6.39 -26.58
C ARG A 271 11.60 -6.95 -26.16
N GLU A 272 12.54 -6.09 -25.76
CA GLU A 272 13.87 -6.51 -25.30
C GLU A 272 13.79 -7.35 -24.01
N ALA A 273 12.81 -7.09 -23.14
CA ALA A 273 12.52 -7.92 -21.98
C ALA A 273 11.87 -9.26 -22.36
N GLU A 274 10.88 -9.27 -23.26
CA GLU A 274 10.23 -10.49 -23.77
C GLU A 274 11.23 -11.44 -24.45
N GLU A 275 12.11 -10.90 -25.32
CA GLU A 275 13.19 -11.68 -25.96
C GLU A 275 14.17 -12.24 -24.92
N SER A 276 14.51 -11.47 -23.89
CA SER A 276 15.40 -11.91 -22.80
C SER A 276 14.76 -13.02 -21.94
N ILE A 277 13.45 -12.91 -21.65
CA ILE A 277 12.69 -13.93 -20.92
C ILE A 277 12.63 -15.21 -21.74
N ALA A 278 12.26 -15.15 -23.02
CA ALA A 278 12.18 -16.31 -23.89
C ALA A 278 13.54 -17.05 -24.03
N GLN A 279 14.65 -16.31 -24.09
CA GLN A 279 16.00 -16.90 -24.09
C GLN A 279 16.33 -17.61 -22.76
N LEU A 280 15.93 -17.04 -21.62
CA LEU A 280 16.13 -17.66 -20.31
C LEU A 280 15.24 -18.90 -20.12
N GLU A 281 13.98 -18.86 -20.54
CA GLU A 281 13.06 -20.00 -20.50
C GLU A 281 13.56 -21.17 -21.36
N ALA A 282 13.97 -20.90 -22.61
CA ALA A 282 14.57 -21.90 -23.49
C ALA A 282 15.83 -22.53 -22.88
N ARG A 283 16.66 -21.73 -22.21
CA ARG A 283 17.86 -22.22 -21.49
C ARG A 283 17.49 -23.07 -20.26
N ILE A 284 16.44 -22.71 -19.52
CA ILE A 284 15.94 -23.50 -18.38
C ILE A 284 15.41 -24.85 -18.86
N VAL A 285 14.66 -24.90 -19.96
CA VAL A 285 14.19 -26.16 -20.56
C VAL A 285 15.37 -27.04 -20.99
N ALA A 286 16.34 -26.49 -21.74
CA ALA A 286 17.51 -27.25 -22.18
C ALA A 286 18.35 -27.82 -21.02
N ILE A 287 18.48 -27.08 -19.90
CA ILE A 287 19.17 -27.56 -18.69
C ILE A 287 18.36 -28.67 -17.98
N ARG A 288 17.02 -28.57 -17.93
CA ARG A 288 16.17 -29.62 -17.36
C ARG A 288 16.23 -30.91 -18.17
N GLU A 289 16.08 -30.81 -19.49
CA GLU A 289 16.23 -31.98 -20.38
C GLU A 289 17.60 -32.64 -20.24
N GLN A 290 18.67 -31.86 -20.04
CA GLN A 290 20.00 -32.45 -19.82
C GLN A 290 20.08 -33.16 -18.47
N ALA A 291 19.58 -32.54 -17.38
CA ALA A 291 19.54 -33.20 -16.07
C ALA A 291 18.68 -34.48 -16.08
N GLU A 292 17.59 -34.52 -16.85
CA GLU A 292 16.77 -35.73 -17.05
C GLU A 292 17.53 -36.83 -17.79
N ARG A 293 18.37 -36.48 -18.79
CA ARG A 293 19.28 -37.44 -19.44
C ARG A 293 20.36 -37.94 -18.49
N ASP A 294 21.04 -37.02 -17.79
CA ASP A 294 22.12 -37.34 -16.86
C ASP A 294 21.62 -38.29 -15.76
N VAL A 295 20.43 -38.04 -15.19
CA VAL A 295 19.78 -38.92 -14.20
C VAL A 295 19.45 -40.29 -14.82
N ALA A 296 18.88 -40.34 -16.03
CA ALA A 296 18.57 -41.62 -16.68
C ALA A 296 19.83 -42.44 -17.04
N GLU A 297 20.97 -41.80 -17.28
CA GLU A 297 22.27 -42.47 -17.43
C GLU A 297 22.78 -43.00 -16.08
N PHE A 298 22.66 -42.25 -14.98
CA PHE A 298 23.00 -42.74 -13.65
C PHE A 298 22.12 -43.90 -13.17
N ASP A 299 20.80 -43.86 -13.42
CA ASP A 299 19.88 -44.94 -13.07
C ASP A 299 20.21 -46.24 -13.84
N GLN A 300 20.62 -46.14 -15.11
CA GLN A 300 21.10 -47.28 -15.89
C GLN A 300 22.40 -47.86 -15.32
N LEU A 301 23.38 -47.00 -14.99
CA LEU A 301 24.65 -47.42 -14.37
C LEU A 301 24.46 -48.07 -12.99
N LEU A 302 23.46 -47.61 -12.21
CA LEU A 302 23.07 -48.23 -10.95
C LEU A 302 22.45 -49.62 -11.19
N ALA A 303 21.48 -49.75 -12.11
CA ALA A 303 20.85 -51.02 -12.43
C ALA A 303 21.84 -52.07 -12.97
N ASP A 304 22.76 -51.68 -13.86
CA ASP A 304 23.85 -52.55 -14.33
C ASP A 304 24.79 -52.95 -13.18
N SER A 305 25.09 -52.02 -12.25
CA SER A 305 25.91 -52.29 -11.08
C SER A 305 25.21 -53.16 -10.02
N GLU A 306 23.89 -53.16 -9.96
CA GLU A 306 23.12 -54.06 -9.08
C GLU A 306 23.05 -55.45 -9.71
N GLN A 307 22.74 -55.54 -11.02
CA GLN A 307 22.70 -56.80 -11.75
C GLN A 307 24.06 -57.53 -11.79
N THR A 308 25.20 -56.81 -11.79
CA THR A 308 26.52 -57.44 -11.63
C THR A 308 26.72 -58.01 -10.23
N ARG A 309 26.34 -57.30 -9.16
CA ARG A 309 26.38 -57.81 -7.78
C ARG A 309 25.46 -59.01 -7.56
N GLU A 310 24.26 -59.00 -8.15
CA GLU A 310 23.34 -60.15 -8.09
C GLU A 310 23.98 -61.39 -8.73
N ARG A 311 24.52 -61.27 -9.94
CA ARG A 311 25.25 -62.36 -10.62
C ARG A 311 26.46 -62.86 -9.85
N GLU A 312 27.21 -61.97 -9.20
CA GLU A 312 28.34 -62.33 -8.34
C GLU A 312 27.86 -63.07 -7.07
N ALA A 313 26.76 -62.63 -6.45
CA ALA A 313 26.15 -63.29 -5.31
C ALA A 313 25.61 -64.69 -5.66
N GLU A 314 24.91 -64.84 -6.80
CA GLU A 314 24.46 -66.14 -7.33
C GLU A 314 25.65 -67.08 -7.58
N GLN A 315 26.73 -66.59 -8.20
CA GLN A 315 27.94 -67.37 -8.45
C GLN A 315 28.63 -67.80 -7.15
N LEU A 316 28.72 -66.92 -6.15
CA LEU A 316 29.30 -67.23 -4.85
C LEU A 316 28.43 -68.22 -4.06
N GLN A 317 27.10 -68.10 -4.14
CA GLN A 317 26.18 -69.07 -3.54
C GLN A 317 26.32 -70.44 -4.21
N ALA A 318 26.32 -70.52 -5.54
CA ALA A 318 26.51 -71.79 -6.25
C ALA A 318 27.88 -72.42 -5.95
N GLN A 319 28.93 -71.62 -5.76
CA GLN A 319 30.23 -72.09 -5.29
C GLN A 319 30.16 -72.66 -3.87
N LEU A 320 29.51 -71.95 -2.92
CA LEU A 320 29.33 -72.42 -1.54
C LEU A 320 28.52 -73.71 -1.47
N GLU A 321 27.42 -73.80 -2.22
CA GLU A 321 26.62 -75.02 -2.35
C GLU A 321 27.47 -76.17 -2.89
N SER A 322 28.23 -75.96 -3.99
CA SER A 322 29.12 -76.99 -4.53
C SER A 322 30.23 -77.44 -3.56
N LEU A 323 30.71 -76.54 -2.68
CA LEU A 323 31.71 -76.85 -1.66
C LEU A 323 31.11 -77.65 -0.50
N GLN A 324 29.89 -77.33 -0.07
CA GLN A 324 29.13 -78.12 0.90
C GLN A 324 28.85 -79.53 0.35
N ASP A 325 28.37 -79.61 -0.89
CA ASP A 325 28.07 -80.85 -1.60
C ASP A 325 29.32 -81.75 -1.73
N ASN A 326 30.51 -81.16 -1.92
CA ASN A 326 31.79 -81.88 -1.95
C ASN A 326 32.31 -82.27 -0.54
N TYR A 327 32.08 -81.44 0.48
CA TYR A 327 32.41 -81.72 1.87
C TYR A 327 31.59 -82.88 2.43
N ASP A 328 30.28 -82.91 2.18
CA ASP A 328 29.40 -83.98 2.64
C ASP A 328 29.72 -85.31 1.95
N LYS A 329 30.01 -85.30 0.64
CA LYS A 329 30.52 -86.48 -0.09
C LYS A 329 31.85 -86.98 0.50
N ALA A 330 32.76 -86.07 0.87
CA ALA A 330 34.02 -86.44 1.49
C ALA A 330 33.80 -87.09 2.87
N ILE A 331 32.94 -86.50 3.73
CA ILE A 331 32.60 -87.08 5.04
C ILE A 331 31.91 -88.43 4.89
N ALA A 332 30.93 -88.56 4.00
CA ALA A 332 30.26 -89.84 3.74
C ALA A 332 31.26 -90.93 3.30
N SER A 333 32.24 -90.59 2.45
CA SER A 333 33.29 -91.53 2.03
C SER A 333 34.23 -91.96 3.18
N LEU A 334 34.47 -91.08 4.16
CA LEU A 334 35.28 -91.38 5.35
C LEU A 334 34.48 -92.17 6.40
N GLN A 335 33.17 -91.94 6.49
CA GLN A 335 32.26 -92.73 7.33
C GLN A 335 32.09 -94.15 6.78
N ALA A 336 31.93 -94.31 5.46
CA ALA A 336 31.86 -95.63 4.83
C ALA A 336 33.16 -96.44 5.08
N LYS A 337 34.34 -95.85 4.84
CA LYS A 337 35.63 -96.49 5.13
C LYS A 337 35.82 -96.84 6.62
N ARG A 338 35.28 -96.02 7.52
CA ARG A 338 35.28 -96.33 8.95
C ARG A 338 34.43 -97.57 9.24
N GLN A 339 33.21 -97.63 8.69
CA GLN A 339 32.32 -98.79 8.85
C GLN A 339 32.90 -100.06 8.22
N GLU A 340 33.57 -99.96 7.07
CA GLU A 340 34.32 -101.05 6.46
C GLU A 340 35.43 -101.57 7.39
N HIS A 341 36.23 -100.68 8.00
CA HIS A 341 37.27 -101.06 8.95
C HIS A 341 36.73 -101.57 10.30
N GLU A 342 35.63 -101.01 10.79
CA GLU A 342 34.95 -101.50 12.00
C GLU A 342 34.41 -102.92 11.78
N HIS A 343 33.78 -103.19 10.62
CA HIS A 343 33.29 -104.52 10.28
C HIS A 343 34.43 -105.53 9.98
N GLN A 344 35.53 -105.09 9.36
CA GLN A 344 36.75 -105.89 9.21
C GLN A 344 37.27 -106.32 10.59
N LEU A 345 37.42 -105.38 11.53
CA LEU A 345 37.88 -105.66 12.89
C LEU A 345 36.92 -106.60 13.64
N GLU A 346 35.61 -106.44 13.48
CA GLU A 346 34.63 -107.40 14.02
C GLU A 346 34.82 -108.81 13.46
N SER A 347 35.05 -108.95 12.15
CA SER A 347 35.28 -110.25 11.50
C SER A 347 36.59 -110.91 11.95
N GLU A 348 37.68 -110.15 12.05
CA GLU A 348 38.96 -110.62 12.60
C GLU A 348 38.82 -111.05 14.07
N LEU A 349 38.07 -110.29 14.88
CA LEU A 349 37.79 -110.64 16.27
C LEU A 349 36.90 -111.88 16.39
N GLU A 350 35.98 -112.11 15.46
CA GLU A 350 35.22 -113.37 15.39
C GLU A 350 36.11 -114.57 14.99
N GLU A 351 37.02 -114.42 14.03
CA GLU A 351 37.97 -115.48 13.68
C GLU A 351 38.89 -115.80 14.86
N VAL A 352 39.39 -114.79 15.57
CA VAL A 352 40.18 -114.97 16.80
C VAL A 352 39.38 -115.63 17.93
N ARG A 353 38.05 -115.37 18.04
CA ARG A 353 37.17 -116.10 18.99
C ARG A 353 37.03 -117.57 18.59
N LYS A 354 36.66 -117.84 17.33
CA LYS A 354 36.51 -119.21 16.80
C LYS A 354 37.79 -120.03 16.94
N LEU A 355 38.95 -119.42 16.69
CA LEU A 355 40.26 -120.05 16.90
C LEU A 355 40.54 -120.32 18.38
N ARG A 356 40.16 -119.43 19.30
CA ARG A 356 40.29 -119.67 20.75
C ARG A 356 39.39 -120.81 21.20
N GLU A 357 38.11 -120.77 20.86
CA GLU A 357 37.12 -121.82 21.15
C GLU A 357 37.60 -123.17 20.62
N GLN A 358 38.15 -123.22 19.40
CA GLN A 358 38.80 -124.40 18.85
C GLN A 358 40.00 -124.84 19.69
N THR A 359 40.95 -123.96 20.05
CA THR A 359 42.11 -124.33 20.89
C THR A 359 41.75 -124.73 22.32
N GLU A 360 40.59 -124.30 22.82
CA GLU A 360 40.05 -124.70 24.12
C GLU A 360 39.41 -126.10 24.01
N GLN A 361 38.60 -126.37 22.98
CA GLN A 361 38.08 -127.71 22.66
C GLN A 361 39.22 -128.72 22.41
N ASP A 362 40.19 -128.36 21.56
CA ASP A 362 41.42 -129.14 21.29
C ASP A 362 42.19 -129.49 22.57
N ARG A 363 42.04 -128.69 23.64
CA ARG A 363 42.69 -128.90 24.92
C ARG A 363 41.82 -129.73 25.87
N GLU A 364 40.51 -129.52 25.90
CA GLU A 364 39.56 -130.32 26.66
C GLU A 364 39.51 -131.77 26.15
N ASP A 365 39.54 -131.98 24.84
CA ASP A 365 39.66 -133.31 24.22
C ASP A 365 40.95 -134.01 24.65
N LYS A 366 42.11 -133.34 24.54
CA LYS A 366 43.40 -133.91 24.96
C LYS A 366 43.48 -134.18 26.48
N LEU A 367 42.82 -133.36 27.30
CA LEU A 367 42.70 -133.64 28.74
C LEU A 367 41.78 -134.84 29.02
N THR A 368 40.74 -135.02 28.21
CA THR A 368 39.83 -136.18 28.29
C THR A 368 40.54 -137.47 27.84
N GLU A 369 41.28 -137.45 26.73
CA GLU A 369 42.14 -138.57 26.30
C GLU A 369 43.15 -138.98 27.36
N LEU A 370 43.81 -138.01 28.00
CA LEU A 370 44.76 -138.26 29.09
C LEU A 370 44.07 -138.81 30.34
N TRP A 371 42.87 -138.32 30.68
CA TRP A 371 42.12 -138.80 31.84
C TRP A 371 41.56 -140.21 31.63
N GLU A 372 41.02 -140.52 30.43
CA GLU A 372 40.64 -141.89 30.08
C GLU A 372 41.85 -142.85 30.10
N HIS A 373 43.02 -142.40 29.63
CA HIS A 373 44.24 -143.19 29.69
C HIS A 373 44.68 -143.40 31.15
N GLU A 374 44.58 -142.39 32.00
CA GLU A 374 44.86 -142.53 33.43
C GLU A 374 43.88 -143.51 34.09
N GLU A 375 42.57 -143.37 33.85
CA GLU A 375 41.54 -144.27 34.38
C GLU A 375 41.76 -145.72 33.93
N ARG A 376 42.08 -145.95 32.65
CA ARG A 376 42.44 -147.27 32.12
C ARG A 376 43.65 -147.87 32.85
N VAL A 377 44.73 -147.10 33.02
CA VAL A 377 45.93 -147.56 33.76
C VAL A 377 45.65 -147.78 35.24
N GLN A 378 44.81 -146.95 35.87
CA GLN A 378 44.37 -147.16 37.26
C GLN A 378 43.50 -148.42 37.39
N HIS A 379 42.63 -148.71 36.42
CA HIS A 379 41.81 -149.92 36.38
C HIS A 379 42.67 -151.18 36.20
N GLU A 380 43.60 -151.19 35.24
CA GLU A 380 44.56 -152.28 35.06
C GLU A 380 45.41 -152.51 36.33
N ALA A 381 45.83 -151.45 37.01
CA ALA A 381 46.56 -151.54 38.29
C ALA A 381 45.67 -152.09 39.43
N GLN A 382 44.38 -151.74 39.46
CA GLN A 382 43.41 -152.28 40.42
C GLN A 382 43.12 -153.77 40.15
N GLU A 383 42.99 -154.19 38.89
CA GLU A 383 42.86 -155.61 38.51
C GLU A 383 44.10 -156.42 38.90
N GLN A 384 45.30 -155.87 38.66
CA GLN A 384 46.55 -156.48 39.11
C GLN A 384 46.64 -156.58 40.64
N LEU A 385 46.22 -155.55 41.38
CA LEU A 385 46.14 -155.58 42.84
C LEU A 385 45.12 -156.62 43.32
N MET A 386 43.93 -156.69 42.72
CA MET A 386 42.93 -157.72 43.03
C MET A 386 43.46 -159.13 42.76
N HIS A 387 44.14 -159.37 41.65
CA HIS A 387 44.77 -160.66 41.35
C HIS A 387 45.90 -161.00 42.34
N LEU A 388 46.67 -160.00 42.79
CA LEU A 388 47.67 -160.15 43.86
C LEU A 388 47.03 -160.41 45.23
N GLU A 389 45.88 -159.82 45.54
CA GLU A 389 45.12 -160.12 46.76
C GLU A 389 44.50 -161.52 46.72
N GLU A 390 43.95 -161.96 45.58
CA GLU A 390 43.40 -163.32 45.42
C GLU A 390 44.49 -164.39 45.47
N THR A 391 45.65 -164.16 44.87
CA THR A 391 46.81 -165.07 45.00
C THR A 391 47.37 -165.07 46.41
N ARG A 392 47.44 -163.92 47.09
CA ARG A 392 47.80 -163.85 48.53
C ARG A 392 46.77 -164.54 49.42
N LYS A 393 45.48 -164.42 49.12
CA LYS A 393 44.35 -165.02 49.86
C LYS A 393 44.31 -166.54 49.67
N SER A 394 44.50 -167.03 48.46
CA SER A 394 44.59 -168.48 48.17
C SER A 394 45.88 -169.09 48.75
N GLN A 395 47.02 -168.41 48.70
CA GLN A 395 48.23 -168.82 49.42
C GLN A 395 48.00 -168.85 50.94
N ARG A 396 47.34 -167.83 51.50
CA ARG A 396 46.97 -167.80 52.93
C ARG A 396 46.03 -168.94 53.30
N GLN A 397 45.01 -169.21 52.50
CA GLN A 397 44.09 -170.34 52.70
C GLN A 397 44.81 -171.70 52.56
N ALA A 398 45.78 -171.82 51.66
CA ALA A 398 46.62 -173.02 51.54
C ALA A 398 47.53 -173.20 52.77
N LEU A 399 48.06 -172.12 53.35
CA LEU A 399 48.80 -172.15 54.62
C LEU A 399 47.88 -172.49 55.80
N GLU A 400 46.70 -171.88 55.88
CA GLU A 400 45.70 -172.16 56.93
C GLU A 400 45.18 -173.60 56.84
N ALA A 401 44.96 -174.14 55.64
CA ALA A 401 44.62 -175.55 55.42
C ALA A 401 45.78 -176.52 55.75
N ARG A 402 47.03 -176.10 55.51
CA ARG A 402 48.23 -176.87 55.90
C ARG A 402 48.44 -176.88 57.41
N LEU A 403 48.19 -175.76 58.09
CA LEU A 403 48.17 -175.65 59.55
C LEU A 403 47.00 -176.45 60.16
N ALA A 404 45.83 -176.45 59.53
CA ALA A 404 44.69 -177.28 59.95
C ALA A 404 45.00 -178.78 59.81
N ARG A 405 45.67 -179.22 58.73
CA ARG A 405 46.18 -180.59 58.62
C ARG A 405 47.14 -180.94 59.74
N LEU A 406 48.13 -180.09 60.01
CA LEU A 406 49.11 -180.32 61.07
C LEU A 406 48.45 -180.45 62.45
N LYS A 407 47.47 -179.59 62.79
CA LYS A 407 46.68 -179.73 64.02
C LYS A 407 45.90 -181.04 64.09
N LEU A 408 45.30 -181.48 62.98
CA LEU A 408 44.55 -182.73 62.89
C LEU A 408 45.49 -183.97 62.91
N GLU A 409 46.78 -183.79 62.65
CA GLU A 409 47.83 -184.79 62.85
C GLU A 409 48.34 -184.78 64.31
N GLU A 410 48.47 -183.61 64.96
CA GLU A 410 48.75 -183.48 66.41
C GLU A 410 47.63 -184.09 67.27
N GLU A 411 46.37 -183.78 66.99
CA GLU A 411 45.21 -184.33 67.74
C GLU A 411 45.15 -185.86 67.65
N LYS A 412 45.52 -186.45 66.50
CA LYS A 412 45.62 -187.90 66.32
C LYS A 412 46.78 -188.56 67.07
N LEU A 413 47.84 -187.81 67.37
CA LEU A 413 48.99 -188.30 68.14
C LEU A 413 48.76 -188.20 69.66
N SER A 414 47.77 -187.42 70.11
CA SER A 414 47.49 -187.19 71.54
C SER A 414 46.52 -188.20 72.17
N SER A 415 46.02 -189.21 71.43
CA SER A 415 44.94 -190.09 71.89
C SER A 415 45.23 -191.61 71.72
N GLN A 416 46.35 -192.07 72.28
CA GLN A 416 46.61 -193.47 72.66
C GLN A 416 47.58 -193.50 73.86
N PRO A 417 47.56 -194.56 74.71
CA PRO A 417 46.64 -195.71 74.70
C PRO A 417 45.34 -195.47 75.48
#